data_AF-A0A183EIZ0-F1
#
_entry.id   AF-A0A183EIZ0-F1
#
_cell.length_a   1.000
_cell.length_b   1.000
_cell.length_c   1.000
_cell.angle_alpha   90.00
_cell.angle_beta   90.00
_cell.angle_gamma   90.00
#
_symmetry.space_group_name_H-M   'P 1'
#
loop_
_entity.id
_entity.type
_entity.pdbx_description
1 polymer ?
#
loop_
_entity_poly.entity_id
_entity_poly.type
_entity_poly.pdbx_seq_one_letter_code
_entity_poly.pdbx_strand_id
1 'polypeptide(L)' 'MYNMDYYNDTGLAFLMVGGEAPIAEKWVKDPSVTWLVWAKEHHAACFLLEHRFYGASNPLK' A
#
# COMPACT_ATOMS: atom_id res chain seq x y z
N MET A 1 -1.59 -2.87 -5.23
CA MET A 1 -2.45 -3.45 -4.16
C MET A 1 -3.00 -2.32 -3.30
N TYR A 2 -4.10 -2.50 -2.58
CA TYR A 2 -4.70 -1.43 -1.77
C TYR A 2 -5.40 -1.97 -0.52
N ASN A 3 -5.69 -1.08 0.43
CA ASN A 3 -6.54 -1.31 1.61
C ASN A 3 -7.45 -0.09 1.81
N MET A 4 -8.75 -0.33 1.99
CA MET A 4 -9.78 0.69 2.24
C MET A 4 -10.48 0.54 3.60
N ASP A 5 -10.04 -0.39 4.46
CA ASP A 5 -10.72 -0.76 5.70
C ASP A 5 -10.85 0.40 6.70
N TYR A 6 -9.96 1.40 6.59
CA TYR A 6 -9.92 2.56 7.48
C TYR A 6 -10.37 3.87 6.83
N TYR A 7 -10.63 3.86 5.52
CA TYR A 7 -11.00 5.05 4.78
C TYR A 7 -12.47 5.44 5.09
N ASN A 8 -12.72 6.72 5.38
CA ASN A 8 -14.05 7.24 5.68
C ASN A 8 -14.35 8.56 4.92
N ASP A 9 -13.97 8.62 3.64
CA ASP A 9 -14.21 9.77 2.76
C ASP A 9 -13.49 11.07 3.18
N THR A 10 -12.45 11.00 4.02
CA THR A 10 -11.58 12.15 4.37
C THR A 10 -10.84 12.76 3.20
N GLY A 11 -10.71 12.02 2.10
CA GLY A 11 -9.84 12.36 0.98
C GLY A 11 -8.35 12.13 1.25
N LEU A 12 -7.96 11.60 2.41
CA LEU A 12 -6.58 11.29 2.72
C LEU A 12 -6.18 9.92 2.14
N ALA A 13 -5.04 9.89 1.45
CA ALA A 13 -4.47 8.67 0.91
C ALA A 13 -2.98 8.56 1.28
N PHE A 14 -2.58 7.40 1.78
CA PHE A 14 -1.18 7.01 1.94
C PHE A 14 -0.75 6.18 0.74
N LEU A 15 0.35 6.60 0.11
CA LEU A 15 0.94 5.94 -1.04
C LEU A 15 2.32 5.39 -0.65
N MET A 16 2.47 4.06 -0.70
CA MET A 16 3.75 3.38 -0.60
C MET A 16 4.26 3.03 -2.00
N VAL A 17 5.48 3.48 -2.30
CA VAL A 17 6.19 3.13 -3.53
C VAL A 17 7.11 1.94 -3.23
N GLY A 18 6.92 0.83 -3.93
CA GLY A 18 7.75 -0.36 -3.80
C GLY A 18 9.22 -0.09 -4.18
N GLY A 19 10.11 -0.87 -3.58
CA GLY A 19 11.56 -0.78 -3.83
C GLY A 19 12.04 -1.79 -4.87
N GLU A 20 13.16 -2.44 -4.56
CA GLU A 20 13.93 -3.33 -5.42
C GLU A 20 13.44 -4.79 -5.46
N ALA A 21 12.19 -5.04 -5.07
CA ALA A 21 11.63 -6.39 -4.95
C ALA A 21 10.13 -6.41 -5.29
N PRO A 22 9.57 -7.61 -5.60
CA PRO A 22 8.13 -7.78 -5.70
C PRO A 22 7.41 -7.23 -4.47
N ILE A 23 6.26 -6.59 -4.65
CA ILE A 23 5.51 -6.07 -3.50
C ILE A 23 4.97 -7.23 -2.63
N ALA A 24 4.99 -7.03 -1.32
CA ALA A 24 4.47 -8.00 -0.36
C ALA A 24 3.11 -7.56 0.19
N GLU A 25 2.14 -8.47 0.24
CA GLU A 25 0.79 -8.16 0.72
C GLU A 25 0.75 -7.67 2.17
N LYS A 26 1.72 -8.09 2.99
CA LYS A 26 1.83 -7.68 4.40
C LYS A 26 1.70 -6.16 4.58
N TRP A 27 2.22 -5.38 3.64
CA TRP A 27 2.19 -3.93 3.76
C TRP A 27 0.76 -3.39 3.78
N VAL A 28 -0.18 -3.96 3.03
CA VAL A 28 -1.59 -3.49 3.02
C VAL A 28 -2.55 -4.42 3.76
N LYS A 29 -2.10 -5.56 4.30
CA LYS A 29 -2.97 -6.53 4.99
C LYS A 29 -2.63 -6.76 6.47
N ASP A 30 -1.41 -6.47 6.90
CA ASP A 30 -0.99 -6.71 8.29
C ASP A 30 -1.26 -5.45 9.14
N PRO A 31 -2.30 -5.42 9.99
CA PRO A 31 -2.64 -4.22 10.75
C PRO A 31 -1.59 -3.79 11.78
N SER A 32 -0.57 -4.63 12.04
CA SER A 32 0.52 -4.31 12.96
C SER A 32 1.61 -3.41 12.35
N VAL A 33 1.66 -3.27 11.02
CA VAL A 33 2.65 -2.41 10.36
C VAL A 33 2.32 -0.94 10.58
N THR A 34 3.36 -0.14 10.84
CA THR A 34 3.23 1.25 11.32
C THR A 34 2.30 2.13 10.47
N TRP A 35 2.39 2.04 9.14
CA TRP A 35 1.57 2.90 8.28
C TRP A 35 0.09 2.51 8.24
N LEU A 36 -0.26 1.23 8.49
CA LEU A 36 -1.66 0.82 8.65
C LEU A 36 -2.21 1.22 10.01
N VAL A 37 -1.37 1.24 11.05
CA VAL A 37 -1.72 1.85 12.34
C VAL A 37 -2.07 3.34 12.13
N TRP A 38 -1.25 4.07 11.39
CA TRP A 38 -1.53 5.47 11.06
C TRP A 38 -2.73 5.64 10.13
N ALA A 39 -2.95 4.74 9.17
CA ALA A 39 -4.12 4.80 8.31
C ALA A 39 -5.41 4.65 9.09
N LYS A 40 -5.42 3.79 10.13
CA LYS A 40 -6.53 3.67 11.07
C LYS A 40 -6.73 4.94 11.89
N GLU A 41 -5.65 5.58 12.36
CA GLU A 41 -5.70 6.80 13.16
C GLU A 41 -6.17 8.02 12.36
N HIS A 42 -5.72 8.15 11.11
CA HIS A 42 -6.00 9.31 10.25
C HIS A 42 -7.10 9.05 9.22
N HIS A 43 -7.72 7.87 9.28
CA HIS A 43 -8.76 7.42 8.36
C HIS A 43 -8.38 7.55 6.88
N ALA A 44 -7.19 7.04 6.54
CA ALA A 44 -6.61 7.14 5.21
C ALA A 44 -6.90 5.89 4.36
N ALA A 45 -7.07 6.09 3.06
CA ALA A 45 -6.94 5.02 2.07
C ALA A 45 -5.46 4.64 1.91
N CYS A 46 -5.17 3.36 1.67
CA CYS A 46 -3.80 2.87 1.54
C CYS A 46 -3.55 2.23 0.18
N PHE A 47 -2.50 2.67 -0.52
CA PHE A 47 -2.09 2.14 -1.82
C PHE A 47 -0.63 1.69 -1.80
N LEU A 48 -0.37 0.51 -2.37
CA LEU A 48 0.97 -0.03 -2.59
C LEU A 48 1.20 -0.20 -4.08
N LEU A 49 2.13 0.61 -4.61
CA LEU A 49 2.54 0.61 -6.00
C LEU A 49 3.76 -0.28 -6.18
N GLU A 50 3.68 -1.28 -7.07
CA GLU A 50 4.84 -2.11 -7.41
C GLU A 50 5.78 -1.36 -8.36
N HIS A 51 7.08 -1.41 -8.05
CA HIS A 51 8.09 -0.79 -8.88
C HIS A 51 8.24 -1.55 -10.20
N ARG A 52 8.43 -0.81 -11.31
CA ARG A 52 8.71 -1.40 -12.62
C ARG A 52 9.91 -2.34 -12.57
N PHE A 53 9.86 -3.40 -13.37
CA PHE A 53 10.83 -4.50 -13.46
C PHE A 53 10.86 -5.46 -12.26
N TYR A 54 9.98 -5.30 -11.27
CA TYR A 54 9.88 -6.21 -10.13
C TYR A 54 8.50 -6.87 -10.07
N GLY A 55 8.47 -8.09 -9.52
CA GLY A 55 7.26 -8.88 -9.34
C GLY A 55 6.46 -9.07 -10.63
N ALA A 56 5.19 -8.68 -10.59
CA ALA A 56 4.28 -8.77 -11.74
C ALA A 56 4.41 -7.57 -12.69
N SER A 57 4.99 -6.47 -12.23
CA SER A 57 5.14 -5.21 -12.98
C SER A 57 6.39 -5.25 -13.86
N ASN A 58 6.36 -6.05 -14.92
CA ASN A 58 7.49 -6.19 -15.86
C ASN A 58 7.12 -5.72 -17.28
N PRO A 59 7.60 -4.55 -17.73
CA PRO A 59 7.27 -4.00 -19.04
C PRO A 59 7.86 -4.77 -20.25
N LEU A 60 8.75 -5.73 -20.03
CA LEU A 60 9.43 -6.48 -21.10
C LEU A 60 8.96 -7.94 -21.19
N LYS A 61 7.98 -8.33 -20.38
CA LYS A 61 7.35 -9.65 -20.40
C LYS A 61 5.99 -9.60 -21.06
#